data_AF-A0A382YNI6-F1
#
_entry.id   AF-A0A382YNI6-F1
#
_cell.length_a   1.000
_cell.length_b   1.000
_cell.length_c   1.000
_cell.angle_alpha   90.00
_cell.angle_beta   90.00
_cell.angle_gamma   90.00
#
_symmetry.space_group_name_H-M   'P 1'
#
loop_
_entity.id
_entity.type
_entity.pdbx_description
1 polymer ?
#
loop_
_entity_poly.entity_id
_entity_poly.type
_entity_poly.pdbx_seq_one_letter_code
_entity_poly.pdbx_strand_id
1 'polypeptide(L)'
;ATGSTALTVQSDAGRGIFVDSNLAAGGYSLEIDSEQTTANTAKIAAVSTSGTTLEVSSVGVLTGKVVDITADAATTGKGINMSMDGLTTGSALYIDSDASNTSTRNLVEIINNNTAATGATALKVQQDSSGDAIVCQGGNIRVTKGGSAYQTSLHHAWVMSG
;
A
#
# COMPACT_ATOMS: atom_id res chain seq x y z
N ALA A 1 -35.48 6.77 1.96
CA ALA A 1 -35.71 6.03 0.70
C ALA A 1 -34.38 5.45 0.23
N THR A 2 -34.37 4.38 -0.56
CA THR A 2 -33.13 3.93 -1.22
C THR A 2 -32.57 5.05 -2.10
N GLY A 3 -31.26 5.33 -1.99
CA GLY A 3 -30.56 6.32 -2.82
C GLY A 3 -30.79 7.80 -2.48
N SER A 4 -31.40 8.14 -1.33
CA SER A 4 -31.58 9.54 -0.91
C SER A 4 -30.33 10.10 -0.23
N THR A 5 -29.96 11.34 -0.55
CA THR A 5 -28.95 12.09 0.22
C THR A 5 -29.58 12.67 1.48
N ALA A 6 -29.09 12.29 2.66
CA ALA A 6 -29.59 12.83 3.93
C ALA A 6 -29.01 14.22 4.22
N LEU A 7 -27.71 14.42 3.95
CA LEU A 7 -27.00 15.69 4.14
C LEU A 7 -26.16 16.00 2.91
N THR A 8 -26.30 17.22 2.41
CA THR A 8 -25.38 17.81 1.43
C THR A 8 -24.73 19.04 2.04
N VAL A 9 -23.42 19.18 1.84
CA VAL A 9 -22.65 20.36 2.23
C VAL A 9 -21.91 20.84 0.99
N GLN A 10 -22.29 22.01 0.48
CA GLN A 10 -21.59 22.66 -0.61
C GLN A 10 -20.74 23.80 -0.06
N SER A 11 -19.45 23.78 -0.36
CA SER A 11 -18.48 24.82 0.00
C SER A 11 -17.65 25.12 -1.24
N ASP A 12 -17.94 26.26 -1.87
CA ASP A 12 -17.25 26.69 -3.09
C ASP A 12 -15.88 27.32 -2.79
N ALA A 13 -15.60 27.59 -1.51
CA ALA A 13 -14.30 28.02 -1.00
C ALA A 13 -14.16 27.64 0.48
N GLY A 14 -12.91 27.45 0.94
CA GLY A 14 -12.61 27.14 2.32
C GLY A 14 -12.85 25.68 2.67
N ARG A 15 -13.32 25.43 3.90
CA ARG A 15 -13.46 24.08 4.46
C ARG A 15 -14.94 23.75 4.61
N GLY A 16 -15.41 22.70 3.94
CA GLY A 16 -16.80 22.27 4.06
C GLY A 16 -17.15 21.74 5.44
N ILE A 17 -16.32 20.84 5.98
CA ILE A 17 -16.53 20.22 7.30
C ILE A 17 -15.24 20.34 8.13
N PHE A 18 -15.37 20.81 9.36
CA PHE A 18 -14.31 20.70 10.37
C PHE A 18 -14.79 19.84 11.53
N VAL A 19 -14.03 18.79 11.83
CA VAL A 19 -14.19 18.03 13.04
C VAL A 19 -12.87 18.11 13.79
N ASP A 20 -12.89 18.75 14.96
CA ASP A 20 -11.76 18.88 15.85
C ASP A 20 -12.09 18.18 17.17
N SER A 21 -11.33 17.13 17.49
CA SER A 21 -11.48 16.38 18.74
C SER A 21 -10.13 16.32 19.42
N ASN A 22 -10.05 16.87 20.62
CA ASN A 22 -8.85 16.92 21.46
C ASN A 22 -9.00 16.04 22.72
N LEU A 23 -10.01 15.16 22.75
CA LEU A 23 -10.30 14.32 23.90
C LEU A 23 -9.28 13.17 24.01
N ALA A 24 -8.44 13.22 25.04
CA ALA A 24 -7.31 12.29 25.23
C ALA A 24 -7.70 10.80 25.38
N ALA A 25 -8.94 10.51 25.77
CA ALA A 25 -9.48 9.15 25.91
C ALA A 25 -10.64 8.88 24.93
N GLY A 26 -10.72 9.63 23.83
CA GLY A 26 -11.87 9.67 22.93
C GLY A 26 -12.05 8.43 22.04
N GLY A 27 -13.24 8.35 21.43
CA GLY A 27 -13.54 7.48 20.29
C GLY A 27 -13.32 8.19 18.95
N TYR A 28 -13.89 7.65 17.87
CA TYR A 28 -13.74 8.25 16.55
C TYR A 28 -14.39 9.64 16.48
N SER A 29 -13.67 10.61 15.92
CA SER A 29 -14.24 11.92 15.57
C SER A 29 -15.21 11.81 14.39
N LEU A 30 -14.98 10.83 13.51
CA LEU A 30 -15.83 10.44 12.41
C LEU A 30 -15.85 8.91 12.29
N GLU A 31 -17.02 8.32 12.38
CA GLU A 31 -17.25 6.89 12.18
C GLU A 31 -18.21 6.65 11.02
N ILE A 32 -17.90 5.67 10.18
CA ILE A 32 -18.76 5.20 9.09
C ILE A 32 -18.96 3.71 9.33
N ASP A 33 -20.03 3.38 10.06
CA ASP A 33 -20.49 2.01 10.23
C ASP A 33 -21.54 1.68 9.17
N SER A 34 -21.37 0.56 8.46
CA SER A 34 -22.14 0.25 7.26
C SER A 34 -22.29 -1.24 7.03
N GLU A 35 -23.55 -1.68 6.91
CA GLU A 35 -23.91 -3.07 6.60
C GLU A 35 -24.06 -3.31 5.07
N GLN A 36 -23.40 -2.49 4.25
CA GLN A 36 -23.49 -2.61 2.79
C GLN A 36 -22.72 -3.84 2.31
N THR A 37 -23.39 -4.78 1.63
CA THR A 37 -22.78 -6.04 1.18
C THR A 37 -22.25 -5.99 -0.27
N THR A 38 -22.75 -5.04 -1.07
CA THR A 38 -22.43 -4.95 -2.51
C THR A 38 -22.12 -3.54 -2.98
N ALA A 39 -22.13 -2.55 -2.08
CA ALA A 39 -21.90 -1.14 -2.39
C ALA A 39 -20.74 -0.57 -1.58
N ASN A 40 -20.17 0.54 -2.06
CA ASN A 40 -19.13 1.27 -1.33
C ASN A 40 -19.69 1.91 -0.05
N THR A 41 -18.92 1.86 1.04
CA THR A 41 -19.28 2.47 2.33
C THR A 41 -18.85 3.93 2.40
N ALA A 42 -17.70 4.27 1.81
CA ALA A 42 -17.15 5.61 1.73
C ALA A 42 -16.47 5.84 0.38
N LYS A 43 -16.44 7.11 -0.07
CA LYS A 43 -15.74 7.53 -1.29
C LYS A 43 -15.12 8.90 -1.08
N ILE A 44 -13.86 9.02 -1.46
CA ILE A 44 -13.16 10.30 -1.60
C ILE A 44 -12.83 10.45 -3.09
N ALA A 45 -13.28 11.54 -3.69
CA ALA A 45 -13.02 11.85 -5.09
C ALA A 45 -12.57 13.31 -5.21
N ALA A 46 -11.51 13.54 -5.99
CA ALA A 46 -10.95 14.86 -6.23
C ALA A 46 -10.45 14.98 -7.66
N VAL A 47 -10.41 16.21 -8.18
CA VAL A 47 -9.84 16.58 -9.49
C VAL A 47 -8.57 17.42 -9.29
N SER A 48 -7.84 17.14 -8.21
CA SER A 48 -6.62 17.86 -7.82
C SER A 48 -5.55 17.78 -8.91
N THR A 49 -4.94 18.91 -9.27
CA THR A 49 -3.82 18.96 -10.22
C THR A 49 -2.45 18.81 -9.55
N SER A 50 -2.31 19.28 -8.31
CA SER A 50 -1.03 19.29 -7.58
C SER A 50 -1.14 19.15 -6.05
N GLY A 51 -2.35 18.93 -5.52
CA GLY A 51 -2.60 18.79 -4.09
C GLY A 51 -2.76 17.35 -3.63
N THR A 52 -2.81 17.15 -2.32
CA THR A 52 -3.09 15.85 -1.69
C THR A 52 -4.60 15.60 -1.61
N THR A 53 -5.06 14.48 -2.16
CA THR A 53 -6.49 14.09 -2.06
C THR A 53 -6.85 13.51 -0.70
N LEU A 54 -5.93 12.76 -0.08
CA LEU A 54 -6.08 12.21 1.26
C LEU A 54 -4.73 12.28 1.97
N GLU A 55 -4.70 12.97 3.11
CA GLU A 55 -3.57 13.04 4.01
C GLU A 55 -3.92 12.31 5.31
N VAL A 56 -3.07 11.39 5.73
CA VAL A 56 -3.17 10.72 7.04
C VAL A 56 -1.83 10.92 7.74
N SER A 57 -1.83 11.74 8.77
CA SER A 57 -0.63 12.09 9.53
C SER A 57 -0.83 11.77 11.00
N SER A 58 0.11 11.02 11.56
CA SER A 58 0.18 10.74 13.00
C SER A 58 1.48 11.33 13.53
N VAL A 59 1.36 12.37 14.34
CA VAL A 59 2.50 13.12 14.88
C VAL A 59 2.68 12.78 16.37
N GLY A 60 3.72 12.01 16.69
CA GLY A 60 4.01 11.55 18.06
C GLY A 60 4.60 10.15 18.11
N VAL A 61 4.73 9.59 19.32
CA VAL A 61 5.13 8.19 19.51
C VAL A 61 3.94 7.30 19.17
N LEU A 62 3.99 6.63 18.02
CA LEU A 62 2.98 5.67 17.60
C LEU A 62 3.40 4.26 18.03
N THR A 63 2.52 3.56 18.74
CA THR A 63 2.66 2.11 19.05
C THR A 63 1.67 1.24 18.29
N GLY A 64 0.75 1.84 17.54
CA GLY A 64 -0.30 1.18 16.74
C GLY A 64 -0.08 1.29 15.23
N LYS A 65 -1.18 1.24 14.47
CA LYS A 65 -1.20 1.34 13.00
C LYS A 65 -1.78 2.68 12.57
N VAL A 66 -1.21 3.29 11.53
CA VAL A 66 -1.79 4.51 10.89
C VAL A 66 -2.95 4.13 9.97
N VAL A 67 -2.76 3.06 9.21
CA VAL A 67 -3.77 2.46 8.33
C VAL A 67 -3.76 0.96 8.60
N ASP A 68 -4.93 0.41 8.96
CA ASP A 68 -5.14 -1.02 9.13
C ASP A 68 -6.12 -1.51 8.06
N ILE A 69 -5.73 -2.55 7.33
CA ILE A 69 -6.52 -3.12 6.23
C ILE A 69 -6.64 -4.61 6.48
N THR A 70 -7.84 -5.06 6.78
CA THR A 70 -8.16 -6.46 7.05
C THR A 70 -9.24 -6.92 6.09
N ALA A 71 -9.03 -8.07 5.45
CA ALA A 71 -9.95 -8.63 4.46
C ALA A 71 -9.96 -10.18 4.54
N ASP A 72 -10.05 -10.72 5.75
CA ASP A 72 -9.85 -12.15 6.04
C ASP A 72 -10.82 -13.08 5.30
N ALA A 73 -12.03 -12.60 5.01
CA ALA A 73 -13.05 -13.34 4.28
C ALA A 73 -12.97 -13.17 2.75
N ALA A 74 -12.05 -12.35 2.23
CA ALA A 74 -11.91 -12.14 0.80
C ALA A 74 -11.40 -13.42 0.12
N THR A 75 -12.17 -13.96 -0.81
CA THR A 75 -11.77 -15.13 -1.61
C THR A 75 -11.05 -14.71 -2.88
N THR A 76 -11.59 -13.72 -3.58
CA THR A 76 -10.99 -13.04 -4.74
C THR A 76 -11.14 -11.53 -4.54
N GLY A 77 -10.04 -10.79 -4.68
CA GLY A 77 -10.05 -9.35 -4.42
C GLY A 77 -8.64 -8.78 -4.26
N LYS A 78 -8.58 -7.45 -4.17
CA LYS A 78 -7.34 -6.72 -3.88
C LYS A 78 -7.59 -5.88 -2.63
N GLY A 79 -6.79 -6.07 -1.58
CA GLY A 79 -6.85 -5.20 -0.40
C GLY A 79 -6.45 -3.77 -0.74
N ILE A 80 -5.40 -3.62 -1.55
CA ILE A 80 -4.97 -2.35 -2.14
C ILE A 80 -4.85 -2.53 -3.66
N ASN A 81 -5.56 -1.71 -4.42
CA ASN A 81 -5.43 -1.65 -5.88
C ASN A 81 -4.92 -0.27 -6.29
N MET A 82 -3.72 -0.22 -6.88
CA MET A 82 -3.08 1.01 -7.34
C MET A 82 -2.84 0.93 -8.85
N SER A 83 -3.23 1.98 -9.58
CA SER A 83 -2.92 2.18 -11.00
C SER A 83 -2.59 3.66 -11.20
N MET A 84 -1.53 3.92 -11.96
CA MET A 84 -0.91 5.24 -12.16
C MET A 84 -0.48 5.36 -13.63
N ASP A 85 -1.37 5.01 -14.56
CA ASP A 85 -1.04 4.85 -15.98
C ASP A 85 -0.58 6.16 -16.66
N GLY A 86 -0.93 7.30 -16.08
CA GLY A 86 -0.48 8.62 -16.52
C GLY A 86 0.82 9.12 -15.88
N LEU A 87 1.50 8.30 -15.07
CA LEU A 87 2.73 8.70 -14.38
C LEU A 87 3.89 8.83 -15.36
N THR A 88 4.40 10.05 -15.57
CA THR A 88 5.57 10.31 -16.42
C THR A 88 6.88 10.17 -15.66
N THR A 89 6.92 10.68 -14.43
CA THR A 89 8.05 10.58 -13.48
C THR A 89 7.51 10.43 -12.07
N GLY A 90 8.17 9.63 -11.23
CA GLY A 90 7.81 9.45 -9.81
C GLY A 90 7.61 7.99 -9.45
N SER A 91 6.76 7.73 -8.46
CA SER A 91 6.50 6.37 -7.96
C SER A 91 5.02 6.16 -7.68
N ALA A 92 4.48 5.01 -8.08
CA ALA A 92 3.14 4.56 -7.69
C ALA A 92 3.04 4.30 -6.17
N LEU A 93 4.12 3.79 -5.60
CA LEU A 93 4.32 3.60 -4.18
C LEU A 93 5.73 4.06 -3.82
N TYR A 94 5.84 4.99 -2.89
CA TYR A 94 7.11 5.50 -2.38
C TYR A 94 7.21 5.18 -0.89
N ILE A 95 8.27 4.50 -0.49
CA ILE A 95 8.53 4.08 0.89
C ILE A 95 9.94 4.54 1.23
N ASP A 96 10.06 5.37 2.26
CA ASP A 96 11.30 6.00 2.66
C ASP A 96 11.47 5.96 4.17
N SER A 97 12.71 5.86 4.63
CA SER A 97 13.06 5.94 6.04
C SER A 97 14.49 6.48 6.20
N ASP A 98 14.61 7.71 6.67
CA ASP A 98 15.88 8.33 7.05
C ASP A 98 16.21 8.16 8.54
N ALA A 99 15.63 7.16 9.20
CA ALA A 99 15.86 6.95 10.63
C ALA A 99 17.27 6.41 10.90
N SER A 100 18.06 7.15 11.69
CA SER A 100 19.44 6.80 12.10
C SER A 100 19.56 5.59 13.03
N ASN A 101 18.43 4.99 13.41
CA ASN A 101 18.37 3.80 14.28
C ASN A 101 19.08 2.61 13.61
N THR A 102 19.97 1.95 14.34
CA THR A 102 20.79 0.83 13.85
C THR A 102 20.21 -0.55 14.14
N SER A 103 19.07 -0.65 14.80
CA SER A 103 18.37 -1.92 15.03
C SER A 103 17.86 -2.52 13.72
N THR A 104 17.89 -3.84 13.63
CA THR A 104 17.32 -4.58 12.48
C THR A 104 15.82 -4.33 12.38
N ARG A 105 15.36 -3.87 11.22
CA ARG A 105 13.95 -3.63 10.90
C ARG A 105 13.67 -3.86 9.41
N ASN A 106 12.41 -4.15 9.09
CA ASN A 106 11.93 -4.23 7.72
C ASN A 106 11.15 -2.93 7.42
N LEU A 107 11.46 -2.25 6.31
CA LEU A 107 10.60 -1.17 5.80
C LEU A 107 9.38 -1.73 5.07
N VAL A 108 9.57 -2.88 4.43
CA VAL A 108 8.52 -3.68 3.78
C VAL A 108 8.69 -5.12 4.21
N GLU A 109 7.60 -5.73 4.65
CA GLU A 109 7.54 -7.14 5.00
C GLU A 109 6.37 -7.80 4.28
N ILE A 110 6.64 -8.89 3.56
CA ILE A 110 5.65 -9.60 2.74
C ILE A 110 5.68 -11.07 3.14
N ILE A 111 4.57 -11.57 3.67
CA ILE A 111 4.50 -12.88 4.31
C ILE A 111 3.28 -13.65 3.80
N ASN A 112 3.51 -14.88 3.33
CA ASN A 112 2.52 -15.96 3.38
C ASN A 112 2.91 -16.89 4.52
N ASN A 113 2.14 -16.91 5.60
CA ASN A 113 2.45 -17.65 6.82
C ASN A 113 1.71 -19.00 6.92
N ASN A 114 0.80 -19.29 6.00
CA ASN A 114 0.13 -20.57 5.96
C ASN A 114 0.98 -21.60 5.19
N THR A 115 1.53 -22.59 5.91
CA THR A 115 2.39 -23.64 5.35
C THR A 115 1.68 -24.51 4.31
N ALA A 116 0.35 -24.58 4.35
CA ALA A 116 -0.44 -25.32 3.38
C ALA A 116 -0.62 -24.56 2.03
N ALA A 117 -0.36 -23.25 1.98
CA ALA A 117 -0.55 -22.44 0.77
C ALA A 117 0.65 -22.57 -0.20
N THR A 118 0.91 -23.80 -0.67
CA THR A 118 2.08 -24.14 -1.49
C THR A 118 2.12 -23.44 -2.86
N GLY A 119 0.98 -22.95 -3.35
CA GLY A 119 0.88 -22.16 -4.58
C GLY A 119 1.01 -20.64 -4.40
N ALA A 120 1.21 -20.15 -3.17
CA ALA A 120 1.26 -18.71 -2.92
C ALA A 120 2.56 -18.09 -3.46
N THR A 121 2.43 -16.95 -4.13
CA THR A 121 3.55 -16.07 -4.49
C THR A 121 3.50 -14.83 -3.62
N ALA A 122 4.44 -14.68 -2.70
CA ALA A 122 4.49 -13.52 -1.80
C ALA A 122 4.74 -12.22 -2.58
N LEU A 123 5.74 -12.22 -3.47
CA LEU A 123 6.05 -11.09 -4.34
C LEU A 123 6.17 -11.57 -5.79
N LYS A 124 5.34 -11.01 -6.66
CA LYS A 124 5.48 -11.14 -8.12
C LYS A 124 5.91 -9.79 -8.69
N VAL A 125 6.99 -9.78 -9.46
CA VAL A 125 7.44 -8.62 -10.23
C VAL A 125 7.40 -8.98 -11.70
N GLN A 126 6.83 -8.11 -12.52
CA GLN A 126 6.72 -8.28 -13.96
C GLN A 126 7.02 -6.93 -14.63
N GLN A 127 7.93 -6.95 -15.59
CA GLN A 127 8.32 -5.82 -16.40
C GLN A 127 8.18 -6.28 -17.86
N ASP A 128 7.28 -5.64 -18.61
CA ASP A 128 6.88 -6.08 -19.97
C ASP A 128 7.63 -5.36 -21.10
N SER A 129 8.54 -4.46 -20.77
CA SER A 129 9.38 -3.69 -21.70
C SER A 129 10.86 -4.13 -21.56
N SER A 130 11.83 -3.27 -21.88
CA SER A 130 13.27 -3.59 -21.87
C SER A 130 14.02 -3.07 -20.64
N GLY A 131 13.34 -2.42 -19.70
CA GLY A 131 13.95 -1.85 -18.49
C GLY A 131 14.10 -2.88 -17.37
N ASP A 132 14.85 -2.50 -16.34
CA ASP A 132 15.05 -3.35 -15.16
C ASP A 132 13.74 -3.61 -14.41
N ALA A 133 13.47 -4.87 -14.09
CA ALA A 133 12.34 -5.24 -13.23
C ALA A 133 12.64 -4.93 -11.74
N ILE A 134 13.90 -5.06 -11.31
CA ILE A 134 14.36 -4.80 -9.95
C ILE A 134 15.78 -4.22 -10.04
N VAL A 135 15.99 -3.08 -9.37
CA VAL A 135 17.31 -2.45 -9.22
C VAL A 135 17.67 -2.42 -7.74
N CYS A 136 18.84 -2.94 -7.39
CA CYS A 136 19.39 -2.90 -6.04
C CYS A 136 20.67 -2.06 -6.06
N GLN A 137 20.76 -1.03 -5.21
CA GLN A 137 21.90 -0.13 -5.14
C GLN A 137 22.45 -0.06 -3.71
N GLY A 138 23.78 -0.01 -3.58
CA GLY A 138 24.47 -0.11 -2.28
C GLY A 138 24.32 -1.49 -1.62
N GLY A 139 24.82 -1.62 -0.39
CA GLY A 139 24.59 -2.77 0.50
C GLY A 139 24.86 -4.17 -0.09
N ASN A 140 24.40 -5.20 0.64
CA ASN A 140 24.41 -6.59 0.19
C ASN A 140 22.98 -7.06 -0.09
N ILE A 141 22.79 -7.83 -1.16
CA ILE A 141 21.53 -8.58 -1.38
C ILE A 141 21.66 -9.92 -0.68
N ARG A 142 20.79 -10.19 0.30
CA ARG A 142 20.76 -11.45 1.03
C ARG A 142 19.60 -12.32 0.55
N VAL A 143 19.91 -13.53 0.12
CA VAL A 143 18.92 -14.57 -0.21
C VAL A 143 19.21 -15.78 0.66
N THR A 144 18.22 -16.24 1.43
CA THR A 144 18.34 -17.42 2.29
C THR A 144 17.27 -18.42 1.88
N LYS A 145 17.66 -19.68 1.68
CA LYS A 145 16.74 -20.79 1.36
C LYS A 145 16.98 -21.95 2.32
N GLY A 146 15.91 -22.57 2.82
CA GLY A 146 16.00 -23.85 3.54
C GLY A 146 16.02 -25.04 2.56
N GLY A 147 16.94 -25.99 2.77
CA GLY A 147 16.80 -27.37 2.30
C GLY A 147 17.15 -27.73 0.84
N SER A 148 17.48 -26.81 -0.06
CA SER A 148 18.01 -27.16 -1.41
C SER A 148 18.87 -26.04 -2.02
N ALA A 149 19.68 -26.37 -3.03
CA ALA A 149 20.50 -25.41 -3.76
C ALA A 149 19.66 -24.24 -4.34
N TYR A 150 20.27 -23.06 -4.35
CA TYR A 150 19.77 -21.89 -5.07
C TYR A 150 19.74 -22.25 -6.56
N GLN A 151 18.55 -22.28 -7.16
CA GLN A 151 18.37 -22.65 -8.55
C GLN A 151 18.07 -21.37 -9.34
N THR A 152 19.11 -20.65 -9.73
CA THR A 152 18.99 -19.74 -10.88
C THR A 152 18.94 -20.59 -12.13
N SER A 153 17.79 -20.63 -12.81
CA SER A 153 17.82 -20.92 -14.24
C SER A 153 18.58 -19.78 -14.89
N LEU A 154 19.89 -19.95 -15.11
CA LEU A 154 20.71 -18.97 -15.80
C LEU A 154 20.32 -19.01 -17.28
N HIS A 155 19.49 -18.05 -17.72
CA HIS A 155 19.22 -17.80 -19.14
C HIS A 155 20.25 -16.85 -19.79
N HIS A 156 21.46 -16.74 -19.24
CA HIS A 156 22.52 -16.04 -19.97
C HIS A 156 23.10 -16.97 -21.04
N ALA A 157 22.82 -16.68 -22.31
CA ALA A 157 23.62 -17.25 -23.39
C ALA A 157 24.99 -16.57 -23.32
N TRP A 158 26.03 -17.31 -22.93
CA TRP A 158 27.41 -16.88 -23.17
C TRP A 158 27.61 -16.81 -24.69
N VAL A 159 27.60 -15.60 -25.26
CA VAL A 159 28.07 -15.38 -26.63
C VAL A 159 29.60 -15.41 -26.59
N MET A 160 30.21 -16.55 -26.92
CA MET A 160 31.65 -16.60 -27.16
C MET A 160 31.90 -15.98 -28.53
N SER A 161 32.56 -14.83 -28.58
CA SER A 161 33.14 -14.32 -29.83
C SER A 161 34.29 -15.25 -30.22
N GLY A 162 34.11 -16.01 -31.29
CA GLY A 162 35.19 -16.61 -32.07
C GLY A 162 35.68 -15.62 -33.12
#